data_AF-A0A2N2MUE7-F1
#
_entry.id   AF-A0A2N2MUE7-F1
#
_cell.length_a   1.000
_cell.length_b   1.000
_cell.length_c   1.000
_cell.angle_alpha   90.00
_cell.angle_beta   90.00
_cell.angle_gamma   90.00
#
_symmetry.space_group_name_H-M   'P 1'
#
loop_
_entity.id
_entity.type
_entity.pdbx_description
1 polymer ?
#
loop_
_entity_poly.entity_id
_entity_poly.type
_entity_poly.pdbx_seq_one_letter_code
_entity_poly.pdbx_strand_id
1 'polypeptide(L)'
;MGKFSKAQVIKSLKYQWGSFVEKYNSMSAEEQQQYLNLQGYARLGDLLAHIAAWWQRGMQVIMVYRRDPGFQPPNVDVDAFNAEAVASVKKLSEAEIISHFENRRFQMLELVKSLNEVDLQSERIKSQLAIEVIEHFQEHH
;
A
#
# COMPACT_ATOMS: atom_id res chain seq x y z
N MET A 1 -7.56 -16.79 -4.36
CA MET A 1 -6.56 -15.76 -4.68
C MET A 1 -5.66 -16.28 -5.79
N GLY A 2 -5.38 -15.45 -6.81
CA GLY A 2 -4.46 -15.81 -7.89
C GLY A 2 -3.06 -16.07 -7.36
N LYS A 3 -2.32 -17.01 -7.97
CA LYS A 3 -0.91 -17.23 -7.63
C LYS A 3 -0.09 -16.03 -8.10
N PHE A 4 0.30 -15.15 -7.18
CA PHE A 4 1.24 -14.07 -7.45
C PHE A 4 2.67 -14.47 -7.03
N SER A 5 3.65 -14.00 -7.78
CA SER A 5 5.08 -14.22 -7.55
C SER A 5 5.73 -12.99 -6.92
N LYS A 6 6.85 -13.18 -6.21
CA LYS A 6 7.70 -12.09 -5.72
C LYS A 6 8.06 -11.10 -6.84
N ALA A 7 8.33 -11.60 -8.04
CA ALA A 7 8.63 -10.76 -9.21
C ALA A 7 7.44 -9.85 -9.61
N GLN A 8 6.20 -10.35 -9.55
CA GLN A 8 5.00 -9.54 -9.82
C GLN A 8 4.81 -8.44 -8.76
N VAL A 9 5.01 -8.76 -7.47
CA VAL A 9 4.95 -7.77 -6.38
C VAL A 9 5.99 -6.67 -6.59
N ILE A 10 7.24 -7.05 -6.91
CA ILE A 10 8.31 -6.09 -7.22
C ILE A 10 7.95 -5.23 -8.43
N LYS A 11 7.43 -5.84 -9.49
CA LYS A 11 7.01 -5.11 -10.71
C LYS A 11 5.91 -4.10 -10.38
N SER A 12 4.93 -4.49 -9.57
CA SER A 12 3.85 -3.61 -9.13
C SER A 12 4.38 -2.41 -8.36
N LEU A 13 5.20 -2.64 -7.32
CA LEU A 13 5.80 -1.56 -6.54
C LEU A 13 6.65 -0.62 -7.39
N LYS A 14 7.39 -1.14 -8.37
CA LYS A 14 8.27 -0.32 -9.22
C LYS A 14 7.54 0.50 -10.26
N TYR A 15 6.57 -0.09 -10.95
CA TYR A 15 6.02 0.49 -12.18
C TYR A 15 4.55 0.87 -12.05
N GLN A 16 3.76 0.12 -11.29
CA GLN A 16 2.35 0.43 -11.07
C GLN A 16 2.24 1.52 -10.01
N TRP A 17 2.60 1.20 -8.77
CA TRP A 17 2.64 2.18 -7.69
C TRP A 17 3.65 3.29 -7.94
N GLY A 18 4.81 2.96 -8.53
CA GLY A 18 5.84 3.96 -8.82
C GLY A 18 5.48 5.01 -9.88
N SER A 19 4.41 4.78 -10.68
CA SER A 19 3.88 5.77 -11.63
C SER A 19 2.53 6.34 -11.19
N PHE A 20 2.03 5.97 -10.02
CA PHE A 20 0.66 6.26 -9.59
C PHE A 20 0.40 7.77 -9.48
N VAL A 21 1.27 8.49 -8.78
CA VAL A 21 1.17 9.95 -8.60
C VAL A 21 1.37 10.69 -9.92
N GLU A 22 2.34 10.25 -10.74
CA GLU A 22 2.58 10.85 -12.07
C GLU A 22 1.36 10.72 -12.97
N LYS A 23 0.74 9.54 -13.02
CA LYS A 23 -0.48 9.30 -13.80
C LYS A 23 -1.63 10.17 -13.34
N TYR A 24 -1.87 10.24 -12.03
CA TYR A 24 -2.89 11.14 -11.48
C TYR A 24 -2.63 12.61 -11.86
N ASN A 25 -1.38 13.07 -11.74
CA ASN A 25 -1.00 14.43 -12.09
C ASN A 25 -1.09 14.74 -13.59
N SER A 26 -1.09 13.71 -14.46
CA SER A 26 -1.25 13.88 -15.91
C SER A 26 -2.70 14.04 -16.36
N MET A 27 -3.67 13.76 -15.49
CA MET A 27 -5.10 13.92 -15.75
C MET A 27 -5.53 15.40 -15.71
N SER A 28 -6.68 15.74 -16.31
CA SER A 28 -7.29 17.06 -16.12
C SER A 28 -7.76 17.24 -14.68
N ALA A 29 -8.01 18.49 -14.27
CA ALA A 29 -8.53 18.79 -12.93
C ALA A 29 -9.89 18.12 -12.68
N GLU A 30 -10.75 18.04 -13.70
CA GLU A 30 -12.05 17.36 -13.63
C GLU A 30 -11.88 15.85 -13.45
N GLU A 31 -10.99 15.24 -14.22
CA GLU A 31 -10.67 13.81 -14.13
C GLU A 31 -10.09 13.45 -12.76
N GLN A 32 -9.18 14.28 -12.24
CA GLN A 32 -8.62 14.14 -10.90
C GLN A 32 -9.70 14.16 -9.82
N GLN A 33 -10.60 15.14 -9.87
CA GLN A 33 -11.67 15.26 -8.89
C GLN A 33 -12.66 14.09 -9.00
N GLN A 34 -13.02 13.67 -10.22
CA GLN A 34 -13.90 12.52 -10.44
C GLN A 34 -13.27 11.24 -9.90
N TYR A 35 -11.98 11.02 -10.17
CA TYR A 35 -11.24 9.90 -9.65
C TYR A 35 -11.26 9.89 -8.12
N LEU A 36 -10.89 10.99 -7.45
CA LEU A 36 -10.91 11.06 -5.99
C LEU A 36 -12.30 10.82 -5.38
N ASN A 37 -13.35 11.33 -6.02
CA ASN A 37 -14.74 11.09 -5.60
C ASN A 37 -15.11 9.60 -5.68
N LEU A 38 -14.69 8.89 -6.73
CA LEU A 38 -14.89 7.45 -6.86
C LEU A 38 -14.12 6.66 -5.80
N GLN A 39 -12.91 7.14 -5.45
CA GLN A 39 -12.10 6.55 -4.38
C GLN A 39 -12.63 6.87 -2.98
N GLY A 40 -13.54 7.85 -2.84
CA GLY A 40 -14.08 8.28 -1.55
C GLY A 40 -13.16 9.22 -0.76
N TYR A 41 -12.22 9.90 -1.42
CA TYR A 41 -11.28 10.83 -0.78
C TYR A 41 -11.45 12.25 -1.30
N ALA A 42 -11.20 13.24 -0.43
CA ALA A 42 -11.28 14.65 -0.82
C ALA A 42 -10.01 15.17 -1.51
N ARG A 43 -8.86 14.56 -1.21
CA ARG A 43 -7.54 14.95 -1.71
C ARG A 43 -6.71 13.72 -2.06
N LEU A 44 -5.81 13.86 -3.03
CA LEU A 44 -4.82 12.81 -3.33
C LEU A 44 -4.02 12.43 -2.09
N GLY A 45 -3.58 13.43 -1.30
CA GLY A 45 -2.84 13.18 -0.07
C GLY A 45 -3.58 12.26 0.92
N ASP A 46 -4.91 12.33 0.99
CA ASP A 46 -5.69 11.48 1.90
C ASP A 46 -5.71 10.02 1.42
N LEU A 47 -5.86 9.80 0.10
CA LEU A 47 -5.74 8.48 -0.52
C LEU A 47 -4.34 7.89 -0.37
N LEU A 48 -3.29 8.69 -0.60
CA LEU A 48 -1.90 8.23 -0.45
C LEU A 48 -1.57 7.86 0.99
N ALA A 49 -2.11 8.61 1.97
CA ALA A 49 -1.93 8.30 3.39
C ALA A 49 -2.61 6.97 3.75
N HIS A 50 -3.82 6.73 3.26
CA HIS A 50 -4.50 5.44 3.39
C HIS A 50 -3.66 4.29 2.84
N ILE A 51 -3.16 4.40 1.60
CA ILE A 51 -2.36 3.34 0.97
C ILE A 51 -1.07 3.09 1.77
N ALA A 52 -0.36 4.15 2.14
CA ALA A 52 0.88 4.03 2.90
C ALA A 52 0.68 3.44 4.31
N ALA A 53 -0.47 3.67 4.94
CA ALA A 53 -0.80 3.09 6.25
C ALA A 53 -1.00 1.57 6.15
N TRP A 54 -1.72 1.10 5.14
CA TRP A 54 -1.92 -0.33 4.88
C TRP A 54 -0.60 -1.04 4.55
N TRP A 55 0.26 -0.45 3.72
CA TRP A 55 1.61 -0.97 3.52
C TRP A 55 2.42 -1.06 4.80
N GLN A 56 2.39 -0.04 5.65
CA GLN A 56 3.11 -0.05 6.93
C GLN A 56 2.64 -1.21 7.80
N ARG A 57 1.32 -1.39 7.94
CA ARG A 57 0.74 -2.49 8.70
C ARG A 57 1.11 -3.84 8.08
N GLY A 58 0.96 -3.99 6.78
CA GLY A 58 1.30 -5.21 6.05
C GLY A 58 2.76 -5.62 6.24
N MET A 59 3.69 -4.66 6.17
CA MET A 59 5.11 -4.90 6.46
C MET A 59 5.33 -5.39 7.90
N GLN A 60 4.67 -4.78 8.89
CA GLN A 60 4.76 -5.22 10.29
C GLN A 60 4.26 -6.64 10.46
N VAL A 61 3.11 -6.98 9.86
CA VAL A 61 2.54 -8.33 9.90
C VAL A 61 3.47 -9.35 9.24
N ILE A 62 4.04 -9.03 8.08
CA ILE A 62 5.03 -9.89 7.41
C ILE A 62 6.24 -10.13 8.31
N MET A 63 6.79 -9.08 8.94
CA MET A 63 7.92 -9.23 9.85
C MET A 63 7.61 -10.13 11.05
N VAL A 64 6.37 -10.11 11.55
CA VAL A 64 5.93 -11.02 12.62
C VAL A 64 5.82 -12.45 12.10
N TYR A 65 5.20 -12.69 10.94
CA TYR A 65 5.09 -14.03 10.36
C TYR A 65 6.44 -14.72 10.13
N ARG A 66 7.50 -13.96 9.83
CA ARG A 66 8.86 -14.50 9.70
C ARG A 66 9.40 -15.10 11.01
N ARG A 67 8.91 -14.63 12.15
CA ARG A 67 9.35 -15.05 13.50
C ARG A 67 8.36 -16.01 14.13
N ASP A 68 7.07 -15.79 13.90
CA ASP A 68 5.96 -16.58 14.41
C ASP A 68 4.94 -16.85 13.28
N PRO A 69 5.09 -17.98 12.56
CA PRO A 69 4.14 -18.36 11.50
C PRO A 69 2.71 -18.59 12.01
N GLY A 70 2.53 -18.87 13.30
CA GLY A 70 1.24 -19.13 13.94
C GLY A 70 0.47 -17.87 14.34
N PHE A 71 1.12 -16.71 14.32
CA PHE A 71 0.56 -15.42 14.70
C PHE A 71 -0.80 -15.14 14.03
N GLN A 72 -1.76 -14.60 14.77
CA GLN A 72 -3.02 -14.13 14.23
C GLN A 72 -3.05 -12.60 14.40
N PRO A 73 -3.02 -11.81 13.32
CA PRO A 73 -3.14 -10.37 13.46
C PRO A 73 -4.50 -10.03 14.08
N PRO A 74 -4.56 -9.06 15.01
CA PRO A 74 -5.82 -8.64 15.59
C PRO A 74 -6.72 -8.04 14.50
N ASN A 75 -8.04 -8.19 14.69
CA ASN A 75 -9.03 -7.54 13.85
C ASN A 75 -8.80 -6.01 13.86
N VAL A 76 -9.00 -5.41 12.69
CA VAL A 76 -8.88 -3.96 12.49
C VAL A 76 -10.27 -3.41 12.26
N ASP A 77 -10.62 -2.37 13.00
CA ASP A 77 -11.70 -1.48 12.58
C ASP A 77 -11.19 -0.67 11.37
N VAL A 78 -11.57 -1.10 10.18
CA VAL A 78 -11.06 -0.57 8.91
C VAL A 78 -11.41 0.92 8.77
N ASP A 79 -12.61 1.31 9.17
CA ASP A 79 -13.07 2.70 9.06
C ASP A 79 -12.29 3.59 10.01
N ALA A 80 -12.11 3.17 11.27
CA ALA A 80 -11.31 3.91 12.24
C ALA A 80 -9.84 4.01 11.81
N PHE A 81 -9.26 2.93 11.28
CA PHE A 81 -7.89 2.92 10.79
C PHE A 81 -7.69 3.87 9.60
N ASN A 82 -8.61 3.85 8.63
CA ASN A 82 -8.57 4.74 7.47
C ASN A 82 -8.72 6.22 7.90
N ALA A 83 -9.64 6.50 8.82
CA ALA A 83 -9.83 7.85 9.36
C ALA A 83 -8.58 8.36 10.10
N GLU A 84 -7.90 7.50 10.87
CA GLU A 84 -6.65 7.84 11.54
C GLU A 84 -5.53 8.14 10.54
N ALA A 85 -5.39 7.31 9.49
CA ALA A 85 -4.41 7.52 8.43
C ALA A 85 -4.57 8.90 7.77
N VAL A 86 -5.81 9.27 7.42
CA VAL A 86 -6.12 10.59 6.84
C VAL A 86 -5.88 11.72 7.86
N ALA A 87 -6.29 11.53 9.12
CA ALA A 87 -6.08 12.54 10.17
C ALA A 87 -4.60 12.83 10.41
N SER A 88 -3.73 11.80 10.31
CA SER A 88 -2.29 11.91 10.55
C SER A 88 -1.58 12.87 9.57
N VAL A 89 -2.13 13.06 8.37
CA VAL A 89 -1.54 13.90 7.32
C VAL A 89 -2.27 15.22 7.11
N LYS A 90 -3.32 15.52 7.89
CA LYS A 90 -4.21 16.68 7.66
C LYS A 90 -3.48 18.04 7.66
N LYS A 91 -2.37 18.14 8.39
CA LYS A 91 -1.56 19.38 8.50
C LYS A 91 -0.36 19.41 7.56
N LEU A 92 -0.11 18.32 6.82
CA LEU A 92 1.02 18.21 5.91
C LEU A 92 0.65 18.77 4.54
N SER A 93 1.66 19.32 3.86
CA SER A 93 1.55 19.65 2.45
C SER A 93 1.48 18.38 1.60
N GLU A 94 0.92 18.51 0.40
CA GLU A 94 0.81 17.38 -0.53
C GLU A 94 2.17 16.82 -0.93
N ALA A 95 3.19 17.67 -1.09
CA ALA A 95 4.56 17.24 -1.37
C ALA A 95 5.16 16.39 -0.25
N GLU A 96 4.93 16.76 1.02
CA GLU A 96 5.36 15.95 2.16
C GLU A 96 4.66 14.59 2.18
N ILE A 97 3.36 14.56 1.89
CA ILE A 97 2.58 13.31 1.85
C ILE A 97 3.05 12.40 0.71
N ILE A 98 3.29 12.94 -0.48
CA ILE A 98 3.86 12.18 -1.61
C ILE A 98 5.23 11.62 -1.22
N SER A 99 6.08 12.39 -0.55
CA SER A 99 7.36 11.89 -0.05
C SER A 99 7.19 10.74 0.95
N HIS A 100 6.22 10.84 1.88
CA HIS A 100 5.91 9.75 2.81
C HIS A 100 5.43 8.48 2.11
N PHE A 101 4.54 8.62 1.13
CA PHE A 101 4.06 7.52 0.31
C PHE A 101 5.20 6.82 -0.44
N GLU A 102 6.05 7.59 -1.12
CA GLU A 102 7.20 7.07 -1.87
C GLU A 102 8.23 6.37 -0.97
N ASN A 103 8.53 6.97 0.18
CA ASN A 103 9.39 6.34 1.18
C ASN A 103 8.82 5.00 1.66
N ARG A 104 7.51 4.93 1.88
CA ARG A 104 6.83 3.69 2.27
C ARG A 104 6.87 2.64 1.16
N ARG A 105 6.64 3.06 -0.10
CA ARG A 105 6.74 2.20 -1.29
C ARG A 105 8.13 1.59 -1.41
N PHE A 106 9.18 2.39 -1.19
CA PHE A 106 10.56 1.90 -1.19
C PHE A 106 10.84 0.92 -0.05
N GLN A 107 10.35 1.18 1.16
CA GLN A 107 10.49 0.24 2.28
C GLN A 107 9.81 -1.10 2.00
N MET A 108 8.58 -1.08 1.46
CA MET A 108 7.88 -2.29 1.05
C MET A 108 8.67 -3.05 -0.04
N LEU A 109 9.23 -2.31 -1.02
CA LEU A 109 10.06 -2.90 -2.06
C LEU A 109 11.33 -3.56 -1.49
N GLU A 110 12.02 -2.92 -0.55
CA GLU A 110 13.20 -3.49 0.09
C GLU A 110 12.84 -4.69 0.97
N LEU A 111 11.73 -4.65 1.71
CA LEU A 111 11.21 -5.81 2.44
C LEU A 111 11.01 -6.99 1.49
N VAL A 112 10.25 -6.80 0.39
CA VAL A 112 9.97 -7.86 -0.59
C VAL A 112 11.26 -8.43 -1.18
N LYS A 113 12.23 -7.57 -1.52
CA LYS A 113 13.54 -8.03 -2.01
C LYS A 113 14.27 -8.89 -0.99
N SER A 114 14.18 -8.55 0.30
CA SER A 114 14.85 -9.26 1.40
C SER A 114 14.25 -10.64 1.73
N LEU A 115 13.03 -10.93 1.28
CA LEU A 115 12.38 -12.23 1.53
C LEU A 115 13.13 -13.35 0.81
N ASN A 116 13.53 -14.38 1.55
CA ASN A 116 14.20 -15.55 1.00
C ASN A 116 13.20 -16.64 0.57
N GLU A 117 13.69 -17.75 0.04
CA GLU A 117 12.83 -18.86 -0.42
C GLU A 117 11.98 -19.46 0.70
N VAL A 118 12.47 -19.49 1.94
CA VAL A 118 11.73 -19.99 3.11
C VAL A 118 10.57 -19.06 3.45
N ASP A 119 10.83 -17.74 3.46
CA ASP A 119 9.78 -16.73 3.66
C ASP A 119 8.67 -16.87 2.60
N LEU A 120 9.04 -17.17 1.35
CA LEU A 120 8.12 -17.30 0.22
C LEU A 120 7.35 -18.64 0.19
N GLN A 121 7.73 -19.63 1.00
CA GLN A 121 6.89 -20.82 1.22
C GLN A 121 5.67 -20.51 2.10
N SER A 122 5.69 -19.42 2.87
CA SER A 122 4.57 -19.03 3.72
C SER A 122 3.41 -18.46 2.90
N GLU A 123 2.29 -19.18 2.85
CA GLU A 123 1.05 -18.68 2.23
C GLU A 123 0.55 -17.39 2.89
N ARG A 124 0.84 -17.19 4.19
CA ARG A 124 0.45 -15.98 4.92
C ARG A 124 1.23 -14.75 4.46
N ILE A 125 2.55 -14.89 4.29
CA ILE A 125 3.38 -13.80 3.75
C ILE A 125 2.97 -13.50 2.31
N LYS A 126 2.76 -14.54 1.48
CA LYS A 126 2.31 -14.34 0.09
C LYS A 126 0.94 -13.67 0.02
N SER A 127 -0.01 -14.09 0.86
CA SER A 127 -1.35 -13.51 0.91
C SER A 127 -1.30 -12.06 1.36
N GLN A 128 -0.51 -11.73 2.40
CA GLN A 128 -0.35 -10.35 2.83
C GLN A 128 0.24 -9.48 1.70
N LEU A 129 1.28 -9.96 1.00
CA LEU A 129 1.84 -9.21 -0.13
C LEU A 129 0.85 -9.01 -1.28
N ALA A 130 0.01 -10.02 -1.55
CA ALA A 130 -1.00 -9.93 -2.60
C ALA A 130 -2.05 -8.86 -2.25
N ILE A 131 -2.60 -8.91 -1.04
CA ILE A 131 -3.61 -7.96 -0.55
C ILE A 131 -3.05 -6.55 -0.62
N GLU A 132 -1.91 -6.31 0.02
CA GLU A 132 -1.38 -4.96 0.25
C GLU A 132 -0.81 -4.30 -1.02
N VAL A 133 -0.37 -5.09 -2.00
CA VAL A 133 0.34 -4.54 -3.17
C VAL A 133 -0.44 -4.73 -4.46
N ILE A 134 -0.97 -5.93 -4.71
CA ILE A 134 -1.57 -6.25 -6.00
C ILE A 134 -3.06 -5.91 -5.99
N GLU A 135 -3.79 -6.46 -5.02
CA GLU A 135 -5.23 -6.28 -4.90
C GLU A 135 -5.54 -4.82 -4.53
N HIS A 136 -4.77 -4.23 -3.60
CA HIS A 136 -4.90 -2.81 -3.26
C HIS A 136 -4.64 -1.88 -4.44
N PHE A 137 -3.75 -2.25 -5.37
CA PHE A 137 -3.57 -1.46 -6.59
C PHE A 137 -4.78 -1.57 -7.51
N GLN A 138 -5.36 -2.77 -7.64
CA GLN A 138 -6.55 -2.99 -8.47
C GLN A 138 -7.77 -2.26 -7.94
N GLU A 139 -7.87 -2.06 -6.64
CA GLU A 139 -8.93 -1.27 -6.00
C GLU A 139 -8.80 0.23 -6.31
N HIS A 140 -7.57 0.73 -6.49
CA HIS A 140 -7.30 2.16 -6.61
C HIS A 140 -6.82 2.60 -8.01
N HIS A 141 -6.62 1.72 -8.99
CA HIS A 141 -6.14 2.08 -10.32
C HIS A 141 -7.27 2.24 -11.35
#